data_AF-A0A375YXU5-F1
#
_entry.id   AF-A0A375YXU5-F1
#
_cell.length_a   1.000
_cell.length_b   1.000
_cell.length_c   1.000
_cell.angle_alpha   90.00
_cell.angle_beta   90.00
_cell.angle_gamma   90.00
#
_symmetry.space_group_name_H-M   'P 1'
#
loop_
_entity.id
_entity.type
_entity.pdbx_description
1 polymer ?
#
loop_
_entity_poly.entity_id
_entity_poly.type
_entity_poly.pdbx_seq_one_letter_code
_entity_poly.pdbx_strand_id
1 'polypeptide(L)'
;MPDAAIADLIARSLPELTHPGDGKSGPIVLPLPMFRTSAMPREMAEQFAKDAGLPSPDIARLVAEAIVHVIESGNKTIVDNAELTQLRADAAAGLERHRQPQVCCSACHQPLFRINVDTDRPTISGPHFIETIGKLSVACPHTPVES
;
A
#
# COMPACT_ATOMS: atom_id res chain seq x y z
N MET A 1 15.42 7.65 2.73
CA MET A 1 16.29 6.91 1.81
C MET A 1 15.38 6.21 0.82
N PRO A 2 15.70 6.26 -0.49
CA PRO A 2 14.89 5.60 -1.50
C PRO A 2 14.75 4.11 -1.21
N ASP A 3 13.62 3.51 -1.59
CA ASP A 3 13.40 2.07 -1.46
C ASP A 3 14.56 1.27 -2.11
N ALA A 4 15.42 0.71 -1.26
CA ALA A 4 16.64 0.03 -1.67
C ALA A 4 16.37 -1.22 -2.51
N ALA A 5 15.26 -1.92 -2.25
CA ALA A 5 14.90 -3.13 -2.97
C ALA A 5 14.47 -2.80 -4.40
N ILE A 6 13.73 -1.70 -4.59
CA ILE A 6 13.36 -1.22 -5.91
C ILE A 6 14.57 -0.65 -6.66
N ALA A 7 15.43 0.09 -5.97
CA ALA A 7 16.68 0.55 -6.56
C ALA A 7 17.57 -0.64 -7.00
N ASP A 8 17.57 -1.76 -6.26
CA ASP A 8 18.32 -2.97 -6.65
C ASP A 8 17.71 -3.64 -7.87
N LEU A 9 16.38 -3.70 -7.94
CA LEU A 9 15.67 -4.21 -9.10
C LEU A 9 16.01 -3.38 -10.35
N ILE A 10 15.91 -2.05 -10.27
CA ILE A 10 16.20 -1.16 -11.39
C ILE A 10 17.67 -1.28 -11.80
N ALA A 11 18.61 -1.25 -10.85
CA ALA A 11 20.04 -1.35 -11.13
C ALA A 11 20.40 -2.62 -11.92
N ARG A 12 19.80 -3.76 -11.55
CA ARG A 12 20.00 -5.04 -12.25
C ARG A 12 19.37 -5.06 -13.65
N SER A 13 18.27 -4.34 -13.85
CA SER A 13 17.55 -4.31 -15.12
C SER A 13 18.06 -3.26 -16.11
N LEU A 14 18.74 -2.21 -15.66
CA LEU A 14 19.27 -1.13 -16.51
C LEU A 14 20.14 -1.61 -17.70
N PRO A 15 21.03 -2.60 -17.57
CA PRO A 15 21.87 -3.08 -18.68
C PRO A 15 21.09 -3.74 -19.84
N GLU A 16 19.87 -4.20 -19.56
CA GLU A 16 18.98 -4.96 -20.46
C GLU A 16 17.56 -4.38 -20.49
N LEU A 17 17.44 -3.08 -20.26
CA LEU A 17 16.15 -2.42 -20.09
C LEU A 17 15.32 -2.57 -21.38
N THR A 18 14.12 -3.13 -21.25
CA THR A 18 13.19 -3.33 -22.37
C THR A 18 12.08 -2.29 -22.30
N HIS A 19 11.96 -1.48 -23.34
CA HIS A 19 10.84 -0.57 -23.52
C HIS A 19 9.60 -1.37 -23.95
N PRO A 20 8.40 -1.13 -23.36
CA PRO A 20 7.19 -1.90 -23.69
C PRO A 20 6.67 -1.68 -25.12
N GLY A 21 7.20 -0.68 -25.82
CA GLY A 21 6.80 -0.30 -27.17
C GLY A 21 5.65 0.71 -27.18
N ASP A 22 5.05 0.89 -28.35
CA ASP A 22 3.89 1.76 -28.60
C ASP A 22 2.56 0.98 -28.63
N GLY A 23 2.59 -0.28 -28.20
CA GLY A 23 1.46 -1.22 -28.30
C GLY A 23 1.25 -1.83 -29.69
N LYS A 24 1.99 -1.41 -30.73
CA LYS A 24 1.89 -1.96 -32.10
C LYS A 24 3.14 -2.74 -32.51
N SER A 25 4.31 -2.25 -32.13
CA SER A 25 5.61 -2.75 -32.63
C SER A 25 6.27 -3.78 -31.71
N GLY A 26 5.63 -4.11 -30.58
CA GLY A 26 6.18 -5.01 -29.56
C GLY A 26 7.28 -4.37 -28.70
N PRO A 27 7.82 -5.13 -27.73
CA PRO A 27 8.88 -4.65 -26.85
C PRO A 27 10.19 -4.36 -27.60
N ILE A 28 10.89 -3.30 -27.23
CA ILE A 28 12.16 -2.87 -27.83
C ILE A 28 13.24 -2.87 -26.75
N VAL A 29 14.30 -3.64 -26.94
CA VAL A 29 15.46 -3.60 -26.03
C VAL A 29 16.23 -2.30 -26.24
N LEU A 30 16.44 -1.54 -25.16
CA LEU A 30 17.19 -0.30 -25.22
C LEU A 30 18.69 -0.61 -25.06
N PRO A 31 19.52 -0.31 -26.07
CA PRO A 31 20.96 -0.49 -25.94
C PRO A 31 21.51 0.64 -25.06
N LEU A 32 21.72 0.34 -23.77
CA LEU A 32 22.32 1.26 -22.81
C LEU A 32 23.73 0.79 -22.43
N PRO A 33 24.73 0.95 -23.32
CA PRO A 33 26.10 0.46 -23.09
C PRO A 33 26.78 1.09 -21.88
N MET A 34 26.34 2.27 -21.44
CA MET A 34 26.91 2.97 -20.28
C MET A 34 26.64 2.25 -18.95
N PHE A 35 25.60 1.41 -18.88
CA PHE A 35 25.31 0.57 -17.70
C PHE A 35 25.92 -0.83 -17.80
N ARG A 36 26.57 -1.15 -18.92
CA ARG A 36 27.30 -2.41 -19.08
C ARG A 36 28.70 -2.22 -18.50
N THR A 37 28.91 -2.75 -17.30
CA THR A 37 30.17 -2.69 -16.54
C THR A 37 31.38 -3.30 -17.27
N SER A 38 31.16 -3.94 -18.42
CA SER A 38 32.19 -4.55 -19.27
C SER A 38 33.08 -3.56 -20.03
N ALA A 39 32.76 -2.26 -20.07
CA ALA A 39 33.50 -1.29 -20.90
C ALA A 39 34.60 -0.51 -20.16
N MET A 40 34.57 -0.42 -18.82
CA MET A 40 35.50 0.41 -18.05
C MET A 40 36.24 -0.41 -16.98
N PRO A 41 37.59 -0.40 -16.94
CA PRO A 41 38.36 -1.01 -15.86
C PRO A 41 37.96 -0.42 -14.51
N ARG A 42 37.83 -1.28 -13.48
CA ARG A 42 37.38 -0.89 -12.14
C ARG A 42 38.15 0.29 -11.54
N GLU A 43 39.47 0.32 -11.73
CA GLU A 43 40.34 1.40 -11.24
C GLU A 43 39.99 2.77 -11.87
N MET A 44 39.63 2.78 -13.16
CA MET A 44 39.20 3.98 -13.86
C MET A 44 37.81 4.44 -13.40
N ALA A 45 36.90 3.50 -13.11
CA ALA A 45 35.58 3.80 -12.58
C ALA A 45 35.65 4.38 -11.14
N GLU A 46 36.52 3.81 -10.29
CA GLU A 46 36.77 4.32 -8.94
C GLU A 46 37.40 5.72 -8.96
N GLN A 47 38.32 5.98 -9.88
CA GLN A 47 38.91 7.31 -10.05
C GLN A 47 37.86 8.33 -10.55
N PHE A 48 37.06 7.95 -11.54
CA PHE A 48 35.95 8.78 -12.03
C PHE A 48 34.96 9.12 -10.92
N ALA A 49 34.58 8.14 -10.09
CA ALA A 49 33.67 8.36 -8.97
C ALA A 49 34.25 9.37 -7.97
N LYS A 50 35.54 9.25 -7.63
CA LYS A 50 36.23 10.20 -6.75
C LYS A 50 36.27 11.61 -7.34
N ASP A 51 36.63 11.73 -8.62
CA ASP A 51 36.75 13.04 -9.29
C ASP A 51 35.39 13.71 -9.49
N ALA A 52 34.33 12.94 -9.70
CA ALA A 52 32.95 13.41 -9.82
C ALA A 52 32.24 13.61 -8.46
N GLY A 53 32.89 13.30 -7.33
CA GLY A 53 32.29 13.37 -6.01
C GLY A 53 31.14 12.38 -5.79
N LEU A 54 31.11 11.29 -6.55
CA LEU A 54 30.08 10.25 -6.45
C LEU A 54 30.40 9.27 -5.31
N PRO A 55 29.39 8.76 -4.60
CA PRO A 55 29.62 7.90 -3.44
C PRO A 55 30.02 6.46 -3.81
N SER A 56 29.86 6.05 -5.08
CA SER A 56 30.21 4.73 -5.59
C SER A 56 30.54 4.80 -7.09
N PRO A 57 31.42 3.91 -7.61
CA PRO A 57 31.63 3.74 -9.06
C PRO A 57 30.49 2.99 -9.76
N ASP A 58 29.51 2.45 -9.02
CA ASP A 58 28.37 1.74 -9.60
C ASP A 58 27.32 2.73 -10.15
N ILE A 59 27.51 3.13 -11.40
CA ILE A 59 26.64 4.07 -12.11
C ILE A 59 25.20 3.53 -12.21
N ALA A 60 25.01 2.22 -12.37
CA ALA A 60 23.68 1.62 -12.46
C ALA A 60 22.94 1.75 -11.13
N ARG A 61 23.62 1.50 -10.01
CA ARG A 61 23.06 1.69 -8.66
C ARG A 61 22.71 3.15 -8.39
N LEU A 62 23.61 4.08 -8.70
CA LEU A 62 23.38 5.52 -8.48
C LEU A 62 22.19 6.05 -9.28
N VAL A 63 22.09 5.66 -10.55
CA VAL A 63 20.95 6.05 -11.40
C VAL A 63 19.66 5.43 -10.89
N ALA A 64 19.69 4.16 -10.45
CA ALA A 64 18.52 3.52 -9.88
C ALA A 64 18.01 4.22 -8.61
N GLU A 65 18.90 4.56 -7.67
CA GLU A 65 18.56 5.31 -6.46
C GLU A 65 17.99 6.70 -6.79
N ALA A 66 18.57 7.39 -7.77
CA ALA A 66 18.06 8.68 -8.24
C ALA A 66 16.64 8.56 -8.84
N ILE A 67 16.36 7.52 -9.63
CA ILE A 67 15.03 7.28 -10.20
C ILE A 67 14.00 7.05 -9.09
N VAL A 68 14.31 6.19 -8.11
CA VAL A 68 13.41 5.93 -6.98
C VAL A 68 13.17 7.21 -6.19
N HIS A 69 14.20 8.01 -5.95
CA HIS A 69 14.06 9.30 -5.27
C HIS A 69 13.13 10.25 -6.02
N VAL A 70 13.22 10.34 -7.35
CA VAL A 70 12.30 11.17 -8.16
C VAL A 70 10.86 10.69 -8.00
N ILE A 71 10.61 9.38 -8.04
CA ILE A 71 9.26 8.82 -7.87
C ILE A 71 8.71 9.20 -6.50
N GLU A 72 9.46 8.94 -5.43
CA GLU A 72 9.05 9.23 -4.05
C GLU A 72 8.83 10.73 -3.80
N SER A 73 9.71 11.58 -4.35
CA SER A 73 9.57 13.04 -4.24
C SER A 73 8.33 13.59 -4.95
N GLY A 74 7.80 12.85 -5.94
CA GLY A 74 6.60 13.21 -6.70
C GLY A 74 5.27 12.83 -6.02
N ASN A 75 5.27 12.57 -4.71
CA ASN A 75 4.12 12.03 -3.96
C ASN A 75 3.58 10.73 -4.58
N LYS A 76 4.46 9.90 -5.14
CA LYS A 76 4.14 8.55 -5.63
C LYS A 76 4.82 7.56 -4.70
N THR A 77 4.14 6.45 -4.41
CA THR A 77 4.73 5.35 -3.64
C THR A 77 4.73 4.11 -4.52
N ILE A 78 5.79 3.33 -4.44
CA ILE A 78 5.93 2.04 -5.12
C ILE A 78 5.47 0.99 -4.11
N VAL A 79 4.50 0.17 -4.50
CA VAL A 79 3.90 -0.87 -3.65
C VAL A 79 3.90 -2.17 -4.42
N ASP A 80 4.15 -3.29 -3.73
CA ASP A 80 4.08 -4.61 -4.34
C ASP A 80 2.68 -4.88 -4.90
N ASN A 81 2.59 -5.59 -6.03
CA ASN A 81 1.32 -5.84 -6.69
C ASN A 81 0.38 -6.72 -5.83
N ALA A 82 0.93 -7.68 -5.08
CA ALA A 82 0.14 -8.54 -4.21
C ALA A 82 -0.44 -7.73 -3.04
N GLU A 83 0.34 -6.84 -2.45
CA GLU A 83 -0.12 -5.91 -1.41
C GLU A 83 -1.19 -4.96 -1.96
N LEU A 84 -0.96 -4.34 -3.12
CA LEU A 84 -1.93 -3.46 -3.75
C LEU A 84 -3.25 -4.20 -4.09
N THR A 85 -3.17 -5.45 -4.51
CA THR A 85 -4.33 -6.28 -4.80
C THR A 85 -5.09 -6.63 -3.53
N GLN A 86 -4.38 -6.97 -2.45
CA GLN A 86 -4.98 -7.25 -1.15
C GLN A 86 -5.68 -5.99 -0.59
N LEU A 87 -5.02 -4.84 -0.61
CA LEU A 87 -5.61 -3.57 -0.18
C LEU A 87 -6.88 -3.22 -0.98
N ARG A 88 -6.87 -3.47 -2.29
CA ARG A 88 -8.06 -3.29 -3.14
C ARG A 88 -9.17 -4.28 -2.82
N ALA A 89 -8.82 -5.53 -2.51
CA ALA A 89 -9.78 -6.56 -2.12
C ALA A 89 -10.41 -6.23 -0.75
N ASP A 90 -9.62 -5.79 0.22
CA ASP A 90 -10.07 -5.40 1.55
C ASP A 90 -10.97 -4.15 1.49
N ALA A 91 -10.59 -3.17 0.67
CA ALA A 91 -11.43 -2.01 0.38
C ALA A 91 -12.76 -2.41 -0.29
N ALA A 92 -12.73 -3.33 -1.26
CA ALA A 92 -13.94 -3.83 -1.92
C ALA A 92 -14.83 -4.67 -1.00
N ALA A 93 -14.25 -5.40 -0.06
CA ALA A 93 -14.95 -6.19 0.95
C ALA A 93 -15.59 -5.32 2.06
N GLY A 94 -15.37 -4.01 2.05
CA GLY A 94 -15.92 -3.09 3.05
C GLY A 94 -15.35 -3.32 4.45
N LEU A 95 -14.15 -3.91 4.55
CA LEU A 95 -13.43 -4.06 5.82
C LEU A 95 -12.92 -2.70 6.34
N GLU A 96 -13.00 -1.64 5.53
CA GLU A 96 -12.59 -0.29 5.92
C GLU A 96 -13.76 0.57 6.46
N ARG A 97 -13.79 0.68 7.79
CA ARG A 97 -14.04 1.92 8.55
C ARG A 97 -15.39 2.64 8.47
N HIS A 98 -16.44 2.07 7.87
CA HIS A 98 -17.80 2.65 7.94
C HIS A 98 -18.90 1.59 8.07
N ARG A 99 -18.68 0.57 8.90
CA ARG A 99 -19.73 -0.41 9.18
C ARG A 99 -20.69 0.20 10.21
N GLN A 100 -21.97 0.33 9.84
CA GLN A 100 -23.05 0.69 10.75
C GLN A 100 -23.92 -0.53 11.09
N PRO A 101 -23.42 -1.57 11.80
CA PRO A 101 -24.24 -2.70 12.19
C PRO A 101 -25.46 -2.22 12.98
N GLN A 102 -26.61 -2.71 12.58
CA GLN A 102 -27.86 -2.56 13.32
C GLN A 102 -27.91 -3.64 14.39
N VAL A 103 -27.88 -3.23 15.66
CA VAL A 103 -28.05 -4.13 16.78
C VAL A 103 -29.53 -4.44 16.91
N CYS A 104 -29.89 -5.71 16.73
CA CYS A 104 -31.26 -6.18 16.86
C CYS A 104 -31.41 -6.98 18.16
N CYS A 105 -32.64 -7.03 18.67
CA CYS A 105 -32.98 -8.00 19.71
C CYS A 105 -32.74 -9.43 19.19
N SER A 106 -32.06 -10.26 19.98
CA SER A 106 -31.80 -11.67 19.62
C SER A 106 -33.08 -12.50 19.48
N ALA A 107 -34.16 -12.12 20.16
CA ALA A 107 -35.41 -12.88 20.20
C ALA A 107 -36.44 -12.47 19.13
N CYS A 108 -36.65 -11.16 18.93
CA CYS A 108 -37.68 -10.65 18.01
C CYS A 108 -37.12 -9.98 16.75
N HIS A 109 -35.78 -9.91 16.62
CA HIS A 109 -35.05 -9.26 15.53
C HIS A 109 -35.42 -7.78 15.29
N GLN A 110 -36.16 -7.15 16.21
CA GLN A 110 -36.46 -5.72 16.11
C GLN A 110 -35.18 -4.90 16.31
N PRO A 111 -35.02 -3.81 15.54
CA PRO A 111 -33.83 -2.99 15.62
C PRO A 111 -33.83 -2.14 16.90
N LEU A 112 -32.74 -2.22 17.65
CA LEU A 112 -32.56 -1.46 18.89
C LEU A 112 -31.85 -0.14 18.60
N PHE A 113 -30.67 -0.21 17.97
CA PHE A 113 -29.85 0.95 17.63
C PHE A 113 -28.79 0.59 16.57
N ARG A 114 -28.09 1.58 16.04
CA ARG A 114 -26.95 1.41 15.12
C ARG A 114 -25.67 1.83 15.82
N ILE A 115 -24.59 1.07 15.62
CA ILE A 115 -23.25 1.41 16.11
C ILE A 115 -22.42 1.81 14.92
N ASN A 116 -21.71 2.94 14.99
CA ASN A 116 -20.67 3.25 14.01
C ASN A 116 -19.36 2.58 14.46
N VAL A 117 -18.84 1.65 13.67
CA VAL A 117 -17.58 0.93 13.97
C VAL A 117 -16.38 1.63 13.29
N ASP A 118 -16.49 2.95 13.11
CA ASP A 118 -15.47 3.77 12.44
C ASP A 118 -14.17 3.89 13.25
N THR A 119 -14.15 3.35 14.48
CA THR A 119 -13.00 3.38 15.42
C THR A 119 -12.92 2.08 16.23
N ASP A 120 -11.72 1.74 16.71
CA ASP A 120 -11.45 0.59 17.59
C ASP A 120 -12.24 0.63 18.91
N ARG A 121 -12.76 1.81 19.27
CA ARG A 121 -13.57 2.05 20.47
C ARG A 121 -14.82 2.85 20.09
N PRO A 122 -15.86 2.19 19.56
CA PRO A 122 -17.08 2.87 19.17
C PRO A 122 -17.70 3.58 20.38
N THR A 123 -17.92 4.89 20.26
CA THR A 123 -18.55 5.69 21.33
C THR A 123 -20.06 5.74 21.14
N ILE A 124 -20.81 5.54 22.22
CA ILE A 124 -22.26 5.70 22.24
C ILE A 124 -22.65 6.77 23.27
N SER A 125 -23.70 7.54 22.99
CA SER A 125 -24.29 8.45 23.97
C SER A 125 -25.02 7.65 25.05
N GLY A 126 -24.41 7.53 26.23
CA GLY A 126 -24.96 6.78 27.37
C GLY A 126 -26.38 7.19 27.75
N PRO A 127 -26.71 8.49 27.91
CA PRO A 127 -28.06 8.92 28.24
C PRO A 127 -29.09 8.53 27.16
N HIS A 128 -28.74 8.70 25.89
CA HIS A 128 -29.62 8.33 24.78
C HIS A 128 -29.81 6.82 24.68
N PHE A 129 -28.76 6.04 24.96
CA PHE A 129 -28.83 4.59 25.04
C PHE A 129 -29.77 4.12 26.15
N ILE A 130 -29.64 4.68 27.36
CA ILE A 130 -30.52 4.36 28.50
C ILE A 130 -31.97 4.75 28.21
N GLU A 131 -32.21 5.92 27.61
CA GLU A 131 -33.55 6.37 27.23
C GLU A 131 -34.18 5.46 26.17
N THR A 132 -33.41 5.03 25.18
CA THR A 132 -33.88 4.15 24.10
C THR A 132 -34.16 2.74 24.62
N ILE A 133 -33.32 2.22 25.52
CA ILE A 133 -33.55 0.95 26.21
C ILE A 133 -34.79 1.03 27.11
N GLY A 134 -34.98 2.13 27.85
CA GLY A 134 -36.13 2.32 28.72
C GLY A 134 -37.47 2.40 27.98
N LYS A 135 -37.45 2.71 26.67
CA LYS A 135 -38.63 2.71 25.78
C LYS A 135 -38.91 1.34 25.15
N LEU A 136 -37.97 0.40 25.20
CA LEU A 136 -38.25 -0.98 24.80
C LEU A 136 -39.20 -1.58 25.82
N SER A 137 -40.34 -2.10 25.35
CA SER A 137 -41.29 -2.71 26.26
C SER A 137 -40.65 -3.95 26.90
N VAL A 138 -40.81 -4.08 28.22
CA VAL A 138 -40.52 -5.31 28.98
C VAL A 138 -41.32 -6.51 28.44
N ALA A 139 -42.27 -6.26 27.52
CA ALA A 139 -43.05 -7.22 26.77
C ALA A 139 -42.36 -7.71 25.48
N CYS A 140 -41.03 -7.58 25.36
CA CYS A 140 -40.30 -8.45 24.44
C CYS A 140 -40.26 -9.84 25.10
N PRO A 141 -40.99 -10.83 24.56
CA PRO A 141 -41.06 -12.13 25.21
C PRO A 141 -39.68 -12.77 25.14
N HIS A 142 -39.37 -13.58 26.16
CA HIS A 142 -38.21 -14.47 26.34
C HIS A 142 -36.98 -13.85 27.04
N THR A 143 -36.84 -14.27 28.29
CA THR A 143 -35.60 -14.39 29.07
C THR A 143 -34.47 -15.01 28.23
N PRO A 144 -33.21 -14.55 28.37
CA PRO A 144 -32.06 -15.16 27.70
C PRO A 144 -31.93 -16.63 28.13
N VAL A 145 -31.81 -17.53 27.16
CA VAL A 145 -31.35 -18.88 27.41
C VAL A 145 -29.86 -18.77 27.70
N GLU A 146 -29.46 -19.06 28.94
CA GLU A 146 -28.06 -19.25 29.31
C GLU A 146 -27.50 -20.43 28.49
N SER A 147 -26.43 -20.18 27.74
CA SER A 147 -25.61 -21.19 27.04
C SER A 147 -24.15 -20.88 27.26
#